data_AF-A0A536AMT1-F1
#
_entry.id   AF-A0A536AMT1-F1
#
_cell.length_a   1.000
_cell.length_b   1.000
_cell.length_c   1.000
_cell.angle_alpha   90.00
_cell.angle_beta   90.00
_cell.angle_gamma   90.00
#
_symmetry.space_group_name_H-M   'P 1'
#
loop_
_entity.id
_entity.type
_entity.pdbx_description
1 polymer ?
#
loop_
_entity_poly.entity_id
_entity_poly.type
_entity_poly.pdbx_seq_one_letter_code
_entity_poly.pdbx_strand_id
1 'polypeptide(L)'
;MTASTPKAARRFFERRYREAGSVARAAAGKAYLKSDLRFYGTTVPEIRRAVSDLAREHPDLTRTDLRRIVDELWSTESYELRSAGIALLSRYADRLEERDLPWLLGFVRRSKTWAHVDWLAADVIGGVVGESRSALRRLPAWARDENFWVRRTAL
;
A
#
# COMPACT_ATOMS: atom_id res chain seq x y z
N MET A 1 -7.46 -24.03 -7.37
CA MET A 1 -6.43 -23.21 -6.72
C MET A 1 -7.11 -22.29 -5.74
N THR A 2 -6.91 -22.48 -4.44
CA THR A 2 -7.57 -21.66 -3.40
C THR A 2 -6.89 -20.30 -3.33
N ALA A 3 -7.67 -19.22 -3.43
CA ALA A 3 -7.19 -17.88 -3.15
C ALA A 3 -6.53 -17.84 -1.75
N SER A 4 -5.34 -17.24 -1.64
CA SER A 4 -4.67 -17.11 -0.35
C SER A 4 -5.57 -16.31 0.60
N THR A 5 -5.90 -16.88 1.76
CA THR A 5 -6.65 -16.13 2.77
C THR A 5 -5.84 -14.89 3.19
N PRO A 6 -6.47 -13.75 3.55
CA PRO A 6 -5.75 -12.53 3.92
C PRO A 6 -4.70 -12.75 5.02
N LYS A 7 -5.05 -13.55 6.02
CA LYS A 7 -4.14 -13.95 7.11
C LYS A 7 -2.95 -14.80 6.63
N ALA A 8 -3.15 -15.65 5.61
CA ALA A 8 -2.06 -16.42 5.01
C ALA A 8 -1.10 -15.50 4.24
N ALA A 9 -1.62 -14.57 3.45
CA ALA A 9 -0.82 -13.57 2.75
C ALA A 9 0.00 -12.70 3.73
N ARG A 10 -0.62 -12.25 4.83
CA ARG A 10 0.09 -11.53 5.89
C ARG A 10 1.23 -12.36 6.48
N ARG A 11 0.97 -13.61 6.90
CA ARG A 11 2.02 -14.50 7.44
C ARG A 11 3.14 -14.75 6.45
N PHE A 12 2.82 -14.85 5.16
CA PHE A 12 3.80 -14.97 4.07
C PHE A 12 4.76 -13.77 4.05
N PHE A 13 4.24 -12.54 4.13
CA PHE A 13 5.08 -11.33 4.15
C PHE A 13 5.85 -11.17 5.45
N GLU A 14 5.20 -11.40 6.60
CA GLU A 14 5.85 -11.30 7.91
C GLU A 14 7.07 -12.22 8.00
N ARG A 15 6.99 -13.45 7.52
CA ARG A 15 8.13 -14.38 7.52
C ARG A 15 9.29 -13.83 6.69
N ARG A 16 9.03 -13.44 5.44
CA ARG A 16 10.06 -12.91 4.52
C ARG A 16 10.69 -11.61 5.04
N TYR A 17 9.91 -10.73 5.65
CA TYR A 17 10.42 -9.45 6.15
C TYR A 17 11.20 -9.59 7.44
N ARG A 18 10.86 -10.57 8.30
CA ARG A 18 11.71 -10.93 9.44
C ARG A 18 13.05 -11.50 8.99
N GLU A 19 13.06 -12.37 7.99
CA GLU A 19 14.28 -12.99 7.45
C GLU A 19 15.17 -11.99 6.71
N ALA A 20 14.59 -11.11 5.90
CA ALA A 20 15.33 -10.12 5.12
C ALA A 20 15.63 -8.82 5.89
N GLY A 21 14.98 -8.61 7.04
CA GLY A 21 15.05 -7.39 7.82
C GLY A 21 16.35 -7.21 8.60
N SER A 22 16.52 -6.03 9.20
CA SER A 22 17.64 -5.73 10.09
C SER A 22 17.23 -4.69 11.13
N VAL A 23 17.61 -4.92 12.38
CA VAL A 23 17.35 -3.98 13.50
C VAL A 23 17.95 -2.60 13.22
N ALA A 24 19.15 -2.54 12.65
CA ALA A 24 19.81 -1.27 12.32
C ALA A 24 19.04 -0.50 11.24
N ARG A 25 18.62 -1.17 10.16
CA ARG A 25 17.77 -0.56 9.11
C ARG A 25 16.40 -0.16 9.65
N ALA A 26 15.80 -0.98 10.52
CA ALA A 26 14.52 -0.68 11.13
C ALA A 26 14.58 0.60 11.97
N ALA A 27 15.60 0.74 12.82
CA ALA A 27 15.82 1.94 13.62
C ALA A 27 16.08 3.18 12.75
N ALA A 28 16.95 3.06 11.75
CA ALA A 28 17.27 4.15 10.82
C ALA A 28 16.04 4.60 10.02
N GLY A 29 15.27 3.65 9.49
CA GLY A 29 14.03 3.92 8.74
C GLY A 29 12.97 4.60 9.59
N LYS A 30 12.77 4.13 10.83
CA LYS A 30 11.84 4.74 11.78
C LYS A 30 12.22 6.19 12.10
N ALA A 31 13.52 6.45 12.34
CA ALA A 31 14.04 7.78 12.64
C ALA A 31 13.89 8.73 11.44
N TYR A 32 14.28 8.28 10.25
CA TYR A 32 14.19 9.08 9.02
C TYR A 32 12.75 9.47 8.67
N LEU A 33 11.83 8.49 8.75
CA LEU A 33 10.43 8.70 8.39
C LEU A 33 9.59 9.35 9.50
N LYS A 34 10.17 9.56 10.69
CA LYS A 34 9.50 10.09 11.88
C LYS A 34 8.16 9.40 12.13
N SER A 35 8.15 8.07 12.00
CA SER A 35 6.94 7.27 11.99
C SER A 35 6.78 6.46 13.27
N ASP A 36 5.56 6.36 13.78
CA ASP A 36 5.22 5.49 14.91
C ASP A 36 5.01 4.02 14.51
N LEU A 37 5.12 3.71 13.22
CA LEU A 37 4.98 2.34 12.73
C LEU A 37 6.15 1.46 13.23
N ARG A 38 5.90 0.15 13.27
CA ARG A 38 6.93 -0.86 13.49
C ARG A 38 7.62 -1.18 12.18
N PHE A 39 8.94 -1.38 12.24
CA PHE A 39 9.77 -1.66 11.08
C PHE A 39 10.44 -3.02 11.22
N TYR A 40 10.46 -3.78 10.15
CA TYR A 40 11.31 -4.96 9.99
C TYR A 40 12.72 -4.56 9.51
N GLY A 41 12.86 -3.40 8.87
CA GLY A 41 14.11 -2.95 8.25
C GLY A 41 14.34 -3.58 6.88
N THR A 42 13.30 -4.11 6.24
CA THR A 42 13.36 -4.70 4.90
C THR A 42 13.37 -3.61 3.82
N THR A 43 14.19 -3.76 2.80
CA THR A 43 14.32 -2.78 1.70
C THR A 43 13.14 -2.85 0.72
N VAL A 44 12.93 -1.78 -0.05
CA VAL A 44 11.90 -1.74 -1.10
C VAL A 44 12.09 -2.84 -2.16
N PRO A 45 13.31 -3.15 -2.66
CA PRO A 45 13.51 -4.28 -3.57
C PRO A 45 13.09 -5.62 -2.97
N GLU A 46 13.39 -5.88 -1.70
CA GLU A 46 12.97 -7.11 -1.00
C GLU A 46 11.45 -7.17 -0.83
N ILE A 47 10.81 -6.04 -0.52
CA ILE A 47 9.34 -5.91 -0.47
C ILE A 47 8.72 -6.28 -1.82
N ARG A 48 9.20 -5.66 -2.91
CA ARG A 48 8.72 -5.92 -4.27
C ARG A 48 8.96 -7.36 -4.71
N ARG A 49 10.10 -7.97 -4.32
CA ARG A 49 10.38 -9.39 -4.58
C ARG A 49 9.36 -10.30 -3.91
N ALA A 50 9.04 -10.06 -2.62
CA ALA A 50 8.03 -10.84 -1.92
C ALA A 50 6.64 -10.71 -2.57
N VAL A 51 6.27 -9.51 -3.04
CA VAL A 51 5.02 -9.28 -3.77
C VAL A 51 4.98 -10.07 -5.08
N SER A 52 6.08 -10.07 -5.84
CA SER A 52 6.20 -10.87 -7.06
C SER A 52 6.10 -12.37 -6.80
N ASP A 53 6.71 -12.86 -5.71
CA ASP A 53 6.59 -14.27 -5.30
C ASP A 53 5.14 -14.64 -4.98
N LEU A 54 4.44 -13.83 -4.18
CA LEU A 54 3.03 -14.06 -3.84
C LEU A 54 2.15 -14.07 -5.11
N ALA A 55 2.39 -13.13 -6.02
CA ALA A 55 1.64 -13.04 -7.27
C ALA A 55 1.87 -14.25 -8.18
N ARG A 56 3.08 -14.83 -8.19
CA ARG A 56 3.37 -16.06 -8.93
C ARG A 56 2.69 -17.28 -8.31
N GLU A 57 2.57 -17.33 -6.98
CA GLU A 57 1.85 -18.38 -6.26
C GLU A 57 0.32 -18.26 -6.43
N HIS A 58 -0.18 -17.07 -6.79
CA HIS A 58 -1.61 -16.76 -6.91
C HIS A 58 -1.92 -15.97 -8.21
N PRO A 59 -1.77 -16.58 -9.41
CA PRO A 59 -2.01 -15.89 -10.67
C PRO A 59 -3.47 -15.39 -10.82
N ASP A 60 -4.43 -16.14 -10.26
CA ASP A 60 -5.87 -15.85 -10.35
C ASP A 60 -6.40 -14.96 -9.22
N LEU A 61 -5.53 -14.27 -8.47
CA LEU A 61 -5.93 -13.39 -7.38
C LEU A 61 -6.97 -12.39 -7.89
N THR A 62 -8.16 -12.31 -7.29
CA THR A 62 -9.21 -11.40 -7.81
C THR A 62 -9.09 -9.99 -7.23
N ARG A 63 -9.82 -9.01 -7.78
CA ARG A 63 -9.96 -7.67 -7.15
C ARG A 63 -10.47 -7.77 -5.70
N THR A 64 -11.40 -8.68 -5.44
CA THR A 64 -11.94 -8.92 -4.09
C THR A 64 -10.86 -9.47 -3.16
N ASP A 65 -10.05 -10.41 -3.61
CA ASP A 65 -8.94 -10.96 -2.82
C ASP A 65 -7.86 -9.91 -2.58
N LEU A 66 -7.52 -9.12 -3.60
CA LEU A 66 -6.59 -7.99 -3.50
C LEU A 66 -7.02 -7.04 -2.39
N ARG A 67 -8.27 -6.58 -2.42
CA ARG A 67 -8.81 -5.67 -1.40
C ARG A 67 -8.71 -6.26 0.00
N ARG A 68 -9.13 -7.52 0.16
CA ARG A 68 -9.08 -8.22 1.45
C ARG A 68 -7.65 -8.39 1.99
N ILE A 69 -6.69 -8.70 1.12
CA ILE A 69 -5.27 -8.82 1.49
C ILE A 69 -4.72 -7.45 1.89
N VAL A 70 -4.95 -6.42 1.09
CA VAL A 70 -4.48 -5.06 1.38
C VAL A 70 -5.07 -4.54 2.68
N ASP A 71 -6.36 -4.77 2.94
CA ASP A 71 -7.01 -4.40 4.21
C ASP A 71 -6.36 -5.11 5.41
N GLU A 72 -6.07 -6.42 5.30
CA GLU A 72 -5.37 -7.17 6.36
C GLU A 72 -3.97 -6.60 6.61
N LEU A 73 -3.20 -6.30 5.57
CA LEU A 73 -1.87 -5.71 5.71
C LEU A 73 -1.92 -4.31 6.32
N TRP A 74 -2.91 -3.50 5.92
CA TRP A 74 -3.08 -2.13 6.43
C TRP A 74 -3.60 -2.07 7.85
N SER A 75 -4.33 -3.09 8.30
CA SER A 75 -4.77 -3.25 9.69
C SER A 75 -3.59 -3.35 10.66
N THR A 76 -2.41 -3.69 10.17
CA THR A 76 -1.19 -3.73 10.96
C THR A 76 -0.57 -2.35 11.12
N GLU A 77 0.14 -2.16 12.24
CA GLU A 77 1.04 -1.03 12.44
C GLU A 77 2.48 -1.39 12.02
N SER A 78 2.64 -2.02 10.86
CA SER A 78 3.96 -2.29 10.27
C SER A 78 4.16 -1.49 8.99
N TYR A 79 5.32 -0.85 8.87
CA TYR A 79 5.69 -0.08 7.70
C TYR A 79 5.78 -0.96 6.45
N GLU A 80 6.54 -2.05 6.52
CA GLU A 80 6.80 -2.90 5.36
C GLU A 80 5.58 -3.72 4.95
N LEU A 81 4.71 -4.13 5.89
CA LEU A 81 3.44 -4.77 5.53
C LEU A 81 2.51 -3.80 4.78
N ARG A 82 2.42 -2.54 5.22
CA ARG A 82 1.68 -1.52 4.47
C ARG A 82 2.31 -1.25 3.11
N SER A 83 3.63 -1.14 3.03
CA SER A 83 4.36 -1.05 1.76
C SER A 83 4.10 -2.22 0.83
N ALA A 84 3.97 -3.44 1.35
CA ALA A 84 3.57 -4.62 0.56
C ALA A 84 2.15 -4.47 0.00
N GLY A 85 1.23 -3.91 0.79
CA GLY A 85 -0.11 -3.56 0.34
C GLY A 85 -0.10 -2.56 -0.82
N ILE A 86 0.70 -1.49 -0.73
CA ILE A 86 0.86 -0.52 -1.82
C ILE A 86 1.46 -1.18 -3.06
N ALA A 87 2.54 -1.95 -2.89
CA ALA A 87 3.18 -2.66 -4.00
C ALA A 87 2.25 -3.68 -4.68
N LEU A 88 1.36 -4.33 -3.93
CA LEU A 88 0.29 -5.18 -4.49
C LEU A 88 -0.71 -4.35 -5.30
N LEU A 89 -1.15 -3.21 -4.78
CA LEU A 89 -2.04 -2.30 -5.50
C LEU A 89 -1.41 -1.81 -6.82
N SER A 90 -0.15 -1.40 -6.79
CA SER A 90 0.58 -0.95 -7.99
C SER A 90 0.74 -2.07 -9.01
N ARG A 91 1.02 -3.30 -8.55
CA ARG A 91 1.16 -4.47 -9.43
C ARG A 91 -0.15 -4.84 -10.13
N TYR A 92 -1.27 -4.68 -9.45
CA TYR A 92 -2.60 -5.03 -9.93
C TYR A 92 -3.45 -3.78 -10.22
N ALA A 93 -2.80 -2.72 -10.69
CA ALA A 93 -3.45 -1.44 -10.97
C ALA A 93 -4.55 -1.58 -12.04
N ASP A 94 -4.39 -2.51 -12.98
CA ASP A 94 -5.37 -2.89 -14.01
C ASP A 94 -6.71 -3.39 -13.44
N ARG A 95 -6.72 -3.79 -12.17
CA ARG A 95 -7.93 -4.28 -11.47
C ARG A 95 -8.58 -3.23 -10.60
N LEU A 96 -8.02 -2.03 -10.50
CA LEU A 96 -8.56 -0.95 -9.71
C LEU A 96 -9.49 -0.09 -10.56
N GLU A 97 -10.57 0.39 -9.96
CA GLU A 97 -11.58 1.19 -10.64
C GLU A 97 -11.81 2.50 -9.89
N GLU A 98 -12.46 3.47 -10.54
CA GLU A 98 -12.77 4.77 -9.93
C GLU A 98 -13.52 4.63 -8.58
N ARG A 99 -14.39 3.61 -8.46
CA ARG A 99 -15.11 3.29 -7.22
C ARG A 99 -14.21 2.88 -6.05
N ASP A 100 -12.94 2.55 -6.30
CA ASP A 100 -11.95 2.24 -5.27
C ASP A 100 -11.34 3.50 -4.63
N LEU A 101 -11.44 4.66 -5.26
CA LEU A 101 -10.80 5.89 -4.78
C LEU A 101 -11.16 6.26 -3.33
N PRO A 102 -12.43 6.20 -2.85
CA PRO A 102 -12.74 6.45 -1.44
C PRO A 102 -12.01 5.48 -0.49
N TRP A 103 -11.88 4.21 -0.89
CA TRP A 103 -11.15 3.20 -0.11
C TRP A 103 -9.64 3.50 -0.08
N LEU A 104 -9.06 3.85 -1.23
CA LEU A 104 -7.64 4.25 -1.34
C LEU A 104 -7.32 5.51 -0.52
N LEU A 105 -8.19 6.53 -0.55
CA LEU A 105 -8.04 7.72 0.30
C LEU A 105 -8.14 7.39 1.80
N GLY A 106 -8.88 6.33 2.16
CA GLY A 106 -8.88 5.81 3.52
C GLY A 106 -7.49 5.39 3.98
N PHE A 107 -6.68 4.82 3.09
CA PHE A 107 -5.28 4.49 3.38
C PHE A 107 -4.41 5.74 3.53
N VAL A 108 -4.53 6.70 2.60
CA VAL A 108 -3.83 7.99 2.66
C VAL A 108 -4.01 8.67 4.02
N ARG A 109 -5.25 8.76 4.52
CA ARG A 109 -5.55 9.36 5.83
C ARG A 109 -4.85 8.65 6.99
N ARG A 110 -4.63 7.33 6.88
CA ARG A 110 -4.06 6.47 7.92
C ARG A 110 -2.59 6.12 7.69
N SER A 111 -1.93 6.69 6.69
CA SER A 111 -0.56 6.33 6.29
C SER A 111 0.50 6.56 7.37
N LYS A 112 0.30 7.54 8.27
CA LYS A 112 1.24 7.94 9.35
C LYS A 112 2.63 8.41 8.88
N THR A 113 2.92 8.42 7.59
CA THR A 113 4.18 8.92 7.02
C THR A 113 3.98 9.34 5.57
N TRP A 114 4.74 10.34 5.14
CA TRP A 114 4.73 10.86 3.77
C TRP A 114 5.11 9.77 2.74
N ALA A 115 5.99 8.84 3.11
CA ALA A 115 6.48 7.81 2.18
C ALA A 115 5.36 6.91 1.65
N HIS A 116 4.37 6.54 2.48
CA HIS A 116 3.21 5.77 2.04
C HIS A 116 2.20 6.63 1.27
N VAL A 117 2.05 7.91 1.64
CA VAL A 117 1.16 8.84 0.92
C VAL A 117 1.64 9.05 -0.50
N ASP A 118 2.93 9.34 -0.66
CA ASP A 118 3.54 9.63 -1.96
C ASP A 118 3.54 8.39 -2.85
N TRP A 119 3.84 7.23 -2.28
CA TRP A 119 3.79 5.97 -3.03
C TRP A 119 2.36 5.61 -3.46
N LEU A 120 1.36 5.75 -2.59
CA LEU A 120 -0.04 5.57 -2.96
C LEU A 120 -0.48 6.57 -4.03
N ALA A 121 -0.10 7.84 -3.91
CA ALA A 121 -0.48 8.88 -4.85
C ALA A 121 0.09 8.60 -6.25
N ALA A 122 1.40 8.36 -6.34
CA ALA A 122 2.10 8.20 -7.61
C ALA A 122 1.81 6.86 -8.29
N ASP A 123 1.93 5.74 -7.58
CA ASP A 123 1.91 4.41 -8.21
C ASP A 123 0.51 3.77 -8.25
N VAL A 124 -0.49 4.35 -7.57
CA VAL A 124 -1.82 3.74 -7.44
C VAL A 124 -2.93 4.72 -7.79
N ILE A 125 -3.11 5.77 -6.99
CA ILE A 125 -4.23 6.70 -7.13
C ILE A 125 -4.13 7.46 -8.45
N GLY A 126 -2.94 7.90 -8.85
CA GLY A 126 -2.71 8.54 -10.14
C GLY A 126 -3.15 7.67 -11.32
N GLY A 127 -2.87 6.36 -11.28
CA GLY A 127 -3.32 5.41 -12.30
C GLY A 127 -4.84 5.23 -12.34
N VAL A 128 -5.50 5.19 -11.17
CA VAL A 128 -6.97 5.07 -11.08
C VAL A 128 -7.68 6.36 -11.52
N VAL A 129 -7.10 7.52 -11.22
CA VAL A 129 -7.60 8.82 -11.69
C VAL A 129 -7.41 8.92 -13.20
N GLY A 130 -6.19 8.63 -13.68
CA GLY A 130 -5.83 8.65 -15.10
C GLY A 130 -6.35 9.91 -15.80
N GLU A 131 -6.97 9.71 -16.97
CA GLU A 131 -7.69 10.75 -17.71
C GLU A 131 -9.20 10.76 -17.44
N SER A 132 -9.68 10.02 -16.43
CA SER A 132 -11.10 9.96 -16.10
C SER A 132 -11.60 11.34 -15.68
N ARG A 133 -12.44 11.96 -16.52
CA ARG A 133 -13.05 13.26 -16.21
C ARG A 133 -13.85 13.23 -14.90
N SER A 134 -14.50 12.11 -14.58
CA SER A 134 -15.23 11.96 -13.30
C SER A 134 -14.29 11.93 -12.10
N ALA A 135 -13.18 11.20 -12.20
CA ALA A 135 -12.18 11.17 -11.14
C ALA A 135 -11.49 12.52 -10.96
N LEU A 136 -11.09 13.18 -12.06
CA LEU A 136 -10.43 14.49 -12.04
C LEU A 136 -11.29 15.58 -11.38
N ARG A 137 -12.62 15.54 -11.55
CA ARG A 137 -13.55 16.47 -10.86
C ARG A 137 -13.50 16.37 -9.33
N ARG A 138 -12.88 15.32 -8.77
CA ARG A 138 -12.75 15.13 -7.32
C ARG A 138 -11.51 15.82 -6.74
N LEU A 139 -10.49 16.10 -7.56
CA LEU A 139 -9.23 16.72 -7.10
C LEU A 139 -9.43 18.07 -6.39
N PRO A 140 -10.31 18.99 -6.87
CA PRO A 140 -10.55 20.25 -6.15
C PRO A 140 -11.13 20.07 -4.74
N ALA A 141 -11.87 18.98 -4.49
CA ALA A 141 -12.37 18.66 -3.16
C ALA A 141 -11.23 18.12 -2.28
N TRP A 142 -10.37 17.25 -2.81
CA TRP A 142 -9.22 16.71 -2.07
C TRP A 142 -8.22 17.81 -1.68
N ALA A 143 -7.98 18.77 -2.57
CA ALA A 143 -7.11 19.93 -2.30
C ALA A 143 -7.60 20.80 -1.12
N ARG A 144 -8.90 20.72 -0.77
CA ARG A 144 -9.52 21.45 0.35
C ARG A 144 -9.84 20.56 1.56
N ASP A 145 -9.46 19.30 1.52
CA ASP A 145 -9.75 18.35 2.59
C ASP A 145 -9.08 18.77 3.90
N GLU A 146 -9.71 18.53 5.05
CA GLU A 146 -9.14 18.85 6.37
C GLU A 146 -7.85 18.04 6.63
N ASN A 147 -7.77 16.83 6.09
CA ASN A 147 -6.59 15.99 6.26
C ASN A 147 -5.46 16.42 5.32
N PHE A 148 -4.32 16.79 5.93
CA PHE A 148 -3.11 17.22 5.22
C PHE A 148 -2.65 16.24 4.15
N TRP A 149 -2.70 14.92 4.42
CA TRP A 149 -2.25 13.91 3.47
C TRP A 149 -3.17 13.79 2.26
N VAL A 150 -4.47 13.98 2.44
CA VAL A 150 -5.41 13.99 1.31
C VAL A 150 -5.18 15.21 0.42
N ARG A 151 -4.91 16.38 1.01
CA ARG A 151 -4.49 17.56 0.22
C ARG A 151 -3.22 17.30 -0.56
N ARG A 152 -2.21 16.66 0.05
CA ARG A 152 -0.95 16.30 -0.61
C ARG A 152 -1.16 15.33 -1.77
N THR A 153 -2.07 14.36 -1.64
CA THR A 153 -2.41 13.44 -2.74
C THR A 153 -3.08 14.13 -3.94
N ALA A 154 -3.62 15.34 -3.77
CA ALA A 154 -4.23 16.11 -4.85
C ALA A 154 -3.23 16.94 -5.67
N LEU A 155 -1.96 17.01 -5.24
CA LEU A 155 -0.86 17.73 -5.91
C LEU A 155 -0.19 16.82 -6.95
#